data_AF-A0AAU3PYN3-F1
#
_entry.id   AF-A0AAU3PYN3-F1
#
_cell.length_a   1.000
_cell.length_b   1.000
_cell.length_c   1.000
_cell.angle_alpha   90.00
_cell.angle_beta   90.00
_cell.angle_gamma   90.00
#
_symmetry.space_group_name_H-M   'P 1'
#
loop_
_entity.id
_entity.type
_entity.pdbx_description
1 polymer ?
#
loop_
_entity_poly.entity_id
_entity_poly.type
_entity_poly.pdbx_seq_one_letter_code
_entity_poly.pdbx_strand_id
1 'polypeptide(L)'
;MSILETVLIFGAIPLVIYGAIAGLSYLGKPLAGDKPAHFDLGQKWTQPPVLWSATDEVTGHGHHGEASHGGHAAIEAAAADLIGGRASGEF
;
A
#
# COMPACT_ATOMS: atom_id res chain seq x y z
N MET A 1 -29.83 36.20 -20.91
CA MET A 1 -28.58 35.78 -20.26
C MET A 1 -27.45 36.65 -20.78
N SER A 2 -26.72 37.33 -19.89
CA SER A 2 -25.58 38.17 -20.29
C SER A 2 -24.26 37.39 -20.26
N ILE A 3 -23.24 37.87 -20.97
CA ILE A 3 -21.90 37.26 -20.94
C ILE A 3 -21.35 37.24 -19.50
N LEU A 4 -21.56 38.33 -18.75
CA LEU A 4 -21.15 38.43 -17.34
C LEU A 4 -21.82 37.35 -16.49
N GLU A 5 -23.13 37.15 -16.68
CA GLU A 5 -23.92 36.13 -15.98
C GLU A 5 -23.44 34.72 -16.30
N THR A 6 -23.15 34.42 -17.58
CA THR A 6 -22.58 33.13 -18.00
C THR A 6 -21.23 32.86 -17.34
N VAL A 7 -20.32 33.84 -17.33
CA VAL A 7 -18.99 33.68 -16.71
C VAL A 7 -19.10 33.50 -15.20
N LEU A 8 -20.02 34.22 -14.55
CA LEU A 8 -20.22 34.11 -13.11
C LEU A 8 -20.77 32.72 -12.74
N ILE A 9 -21.78 32.25 -13.47
CA ILE A 9 -22.43 30.96 -13.18
C ILE A 9 -21.52 29.77 -13.48
N PHE A 10 -20.81 29.78 -14.62
CA PHE A 10 -20.04 28.61 -15.06
C PHE A 10 -18.56 28.66 -14.73
N GLY A 11 -18.01 29.82 -14.37
CA GLY A 11 -16.62 29.97 -13.97
C GLY A 11 -16.48 30.26 -12.48
N ALA A 12 -17.04 31.39 -12.03
CA ALA A 12 -16.80 31.88 -10.68
C ALA A 12 -17.42 30.99 -9.61
N ILE A 13 -18.70 30.61 -9.76
CA ILE A 13 -19.39 29.76 -8.76
C ILE A 13 -18.68 28.40 -8.58
N PRO A 14 -18.37 27.62 -9.63
CA PRO A 14 -17.64 26.36 -9.47
C PRO A 14 -16.28 26.54 -8.81
N LEU A 15 -15.54 27.60 -9.15
CA LEU A 15 -14.23 27.89 -8.57
C LEU A 15 -14.32 28.22 -7.07
N VAL A 16 -15.34 28.98 -6.66
CA VAL A 16 -15.60 29.28 -5.25
C VAL A 16 -15.98 28.02 -4.48
N ILE A 17 -16.87 27.18 -5.05
CA ILE A 17 -17.27 25.91 -4.42
C ILE A 17 -16.05 24.99 -4.26
N TYR A 18 -15.25 24.85 -5.32
CA TYR A 18 -14.02 24.05 -5.28
C TYR A 18 -13.04 24.57 -4.22
N GLY A 19 -12.79 25.89 -4.21
CA GLY A 19 -11.92 26.52 -3.23
C GLY A 19 -12.40 26.32 -1.79
N ALA A 20 -13.70 26.40 -1.55
CA ALA A 20 -14.28 26.14 -0.23
C ALA A 20 -14.06 24.69 0.21
N ILE A 21 -14.35 23.72 -0.66
CA ILE A 21 -14.15 22.29 -0.35
C ILE A 21 -12.67 21.98 -0.15
N ALA A 22 -11.79 22.45 -1.04
CA ALA A 22 -10.35 22.24 -0.94
C ALA A 22 -9.78 22.87 0.34
N GLY A 23 -10.19 24.10 0.67
CA GLY A 23 -9.78 24.78 1.90
C GLY A 23 -10.22 24.02 3.14
N LEU A 24 -11.49 23.63 3.22
CA LEU A 24 -12.01 22.82 4.33
C LEU A 24 -11.33 21.45 4.43
N SER A 25 -10.95 20.84 3.31
CA SER A 25 -10.25 19.55 3.28
C SER A 25 -8.80 19.66 3.73
N TYR A 26 -8.14 20.78 3.44
CA TYR A 26 -6.75 21.05 3.85
C TYR A 26 -6.65 21.48 5.32
N LEU A 27 -7.60 22.31 5.79
CA LEU A 27 -7.66 22.79 7.16
C LEU A 27 -8.28 21.75 8.12
N GLY A 28 -9.07 20.82 7.58
CA GLY A 28 -9.66 19.72 8.33
C GLY A 28 -8.61 18.71 8.79
N LYS A 29 -8.96 17.94 9.83
CA LYS A 29 -8.17 16.77 10.20
C LYS A 29 -8.16 15.78 9.02
N PRO A 30 -7.00 15.17 8.70
CA PRO A 30 -6.95 14.10 7.71
C PRO A 30 -7.98 13.03 8.07
N LEU A 31 -8.92 12.74 7.17
CA LEU A 31 -9.90 11.67 7.35
C LEU A 31 -9.27 10.28 7.19
N ALA A 32 -8.16 10.21 6.43
CA ALA A 32 -7.27 9.06 6.47
C ALA A 32 -6.61 9.04 7.86
N GLY A 33 -6.78 7.95 8.61
CA GLY A 33 -6.36 7.83 10.00
C GLY A 33 -4.94 8.28 10.29
N ASP A 34 -4.62 8.50 11.57
CA ASP A 34 -3.34 9.04 12.01
C ASP A 34 -2.16 8.31 11.35
N LYS A 35 -1.46 9.04 10.48
CA LYS A 35 -0.25 8.52 9.84
C LYS A 35 0.75 8.21 10.96
N PRO A 36 1.26 6.97 11.06
CA PRO A 36 2.24 6.64 12.08
C PRO A 36 3.47 7.53 11.91
N ALA A 37 4.06 7.94 13.03
CA ALA A 37 5.30 8.70 13.04
C ALA A 37 6.41 7.90 12.34
N HIS A 38 7.31 8.63 11.68
CA HIS A 38 8.49 8.04 11.06
C HIS A 38 9.33 7.30 12.11
N PHE A 39 9.83 6.11 11.77
CA PHE A 39 10.74 5.36 12.64
C PHE A 39 12.19 5.78 12.35
N ASP A 40 12.88 6.32 13.35
CA ASP A 40 14.30 6.67 13.25
C ASP A 40 15.18 5.50 13.72
N LEU A 41 16.30 5.26 13.02
CA LEU A 41 17.16 4.09 13.25
C LEU A 41 17.79 4.00 14.65
N GLY A 42 17.85 5.09 15.42
CA GLY A 42 18.30 5.08 16.82
C GLY A 42 17.19 4.76 17.83
N GLN A 43 15.94 4.68 17.40
CA GLN A 43 14.81 4.39 18.27
C GLN A 43 14.65 2.88 18.47
N LYS A 44 14.13 2.50 19.63
CA LYS A 44 13.75 1.10 19.87
C LYS A 44 12.51 0.76 19.06
N TRP A 45 12.54 -0.36 18.35
CA TRP A 45 11.36 -0.89 17.66
C TRP A 45 10.29 -1.32 18.67
N THR A 46 9.12 -0.68 18.64
CA THR A 46 7.96 -0.95 19.51
C THR A 46 6.76 -1.51 18.76
N GLN A 47 6.84 -1.56 17.43
CA GLN A 47 5.76 -2.08 16.58
C GLN A 47 5.79 -3.61 16.56
N PRO A 48 4.68 -4.27 16.16
CA PRO A 48 4.68 -5.71 15.91
C PRO A 48 5.74 -6.12 14.86
N PRO A 49 6.17 -7.39 14.82
CA PRO A 49 7.01 -7.91 13.74
C PRO A 49 6.34 -7.70 12.38
N VAL A 50 7.11 -7.24 11.40
CA VAL A 50 6.63 -6.98 10.03
C VAL A 50 7.46 -7.80 9.05
N LEU A 51 6.77 -8.54 8.17
CA LEU A 51 7.35 -9.20 7.01
C LEU A 51 6.72 -8.60 5.76
N TRP A 52 7.55 -8.07 4.86
CA TRP A 52 7.12 -7.65 3.53
C TRP A 52 7.59 -8.67 2.51
N SER A 53 6.59 -9.30 1.92
CA SER A 53 6.69 -10.40 0.99
C SER A 53 6.60 -9.81 -0.43
N ALA A 54 7.45 -10.27 -1.35
CA ALA A 54 7.42 -9.77 -2.72
C ALA A 54 6.15 -10.28 -3.42
N THR A 55 5.49 -9.48 -4.26
CA THR A 55 4.21 -9.88 -4.85
C THR A 55 4.33 -10.97 -5.92
N ASP A 56 5.52 -11.15 -6.48
CA ASP A 56 5.85 -12.16 -7.49
C ASP A 56 6.50 -13.41 -6.89
N GLU A 57 6.71 -13.45 -5.57
CA GLU A 57 7.26 -14.63 -4.94
C GLU A 57 6.23 -15.76 -4.92
N VAL A 58 6.65 -16.95 -5.33
CA VAL A 58 5.86 -18.17 -5.14
C VAL A 58 6.11 -18.65 -3.71
N THR A 59 5.59 -17.95 -2.70
CA THR A 59 5.55 -18.45 -1.31
C THR A 59 4.36 -19.39 -1.15
N GLY A 60 4.35 -20.48 -1.92
CA GLY A 60 3.37 -21.53 -1.77
C GLY A 60 3.64 -22.36 -0.53
N HIS A 61 3.00 -22.03 0.60
CA HIS A 61 2.57 -23.08 1.52
C HIS A 61 1.19 -23.52 1.06
N GLY A 62 1.14 -24.61 0.30
CA GLY A 62 -0.10 -25.12 -0.27
C GLY A 62 -1.12 -25.45 0.81
N HIS A 63 -2.13 -24.60 0.99
CA HIS A 63 -3.36 -24.96 1.69
C HIS A 63 -4.64 -24.25 1.21
N HIS A 64 -4.63 -23.49 0.10
CA HIS A 64 -5.86 -23.02 -0.55
C HIS A 64 -5.67 -22.94 -2.07
N GLY A 65 -6.02 -24.01 -2.78
CA GLY A 65 -5.94 -24.06 -4.23
C GLY A 65 -6.25 -25.46 -4.73
N GLU A 66 -7.53 -25.69 -4.97
CA GLU A 66 -8.12 -26.86 -5.60
C GLU A 66 -7.21 -27.52 -6.64
N ALA A 67 -7.07 -28.84 -6.52
CA ALA A 67 -6.39 -29.68 -7.49
C ALA A 67 -6.99 -29.48 -8.89
N SER A 68 -6.16 -29.05 -9.84
CA SER A 68 -6.46 -29.25 -11.26
C SER A 68 -5.21 -29.74 -11.99
N HIS A 69 -5.41 -30.86 -12.68
CA HIS A 69 -4.40 -31.75 -13.25
C HIS A 69 -3.63 -31.13 -14.42
N GLY A 70 -2.33 -31.40 -14.49
CA GLY A 70 -1.50 -31.18 -15.69
C GLY A 70 -0.04 -31.49 -15.40
N GLY A 71 0.43 -32.65 -15.86
CA GLY A 71 1.76 -33.17 -15.55
C GLY A 71 2.93 -32.37 -16.13
N HIS A 72 4.13 -32.76 -15.67
CA HIS A 72 5.47 -32.44 -16.16
C HIS A 72 6.19 -31.23 -15.53
N ALA A 73 6.71 -31.40 -14.31
CA ALA A 73 8.15 -31.58 -14.06
C ALA A 73 8.35 -31.88 -12.58
N ALA A 74 8.60 -33.14 -12.25
CA ALA A 74 9.02 -33.52 -10.92
C ALA A 74 10.41 -32.94 -10.65
N ILE A 75 10.47 -31.88 -9.85
CA ILE A 75 11.63 -31.69 -8.98
C ILE A 75 11.27 -32.48 -7.72
N GLU A 76 11.77 -33.73 -7.65
CA GLU A 76 11.78 -34.50 -6.41
C GLU A 76 12.72 -33.83 -5.40
N ALA A 77 12.25 -32.73 -4.82
CA ALA A 77 12.73 -32.20 -3.55
C ALA A 77 11.60 -32.41 -2.54
N ALA A 78 11.27 -33.68 -2.27
CA ALA A 78 10.40 -33.99 -1.15
C ALA A 78 11.19 -33.73 0.15
N ALA A 79 10.58 -32.92 1.02
CA ALA A 79 10.69 -33.01 2.48
C ALA A 79 11.99 -32.53 3.15
N ALA A 80 12.60 -31.45 2.67
CA ALA A 80 13.39 -30.61 3.56
C ALA A 80 13.21 -29.14 3.21
N ASP A 81 12.80 -28.35 4.19
CA ASP A 81 13.00 -26.91 4.21
C ASP A 81 14.53 -26.71 4.36
N LEU A 82 15.24 -26.94 3.26
CA LEU A 82 16.70 -26.93 3.25
C LEU A 82 17.14 -25.51 3.55
N ILE A 83 17.89 -25.35 4.65
CA ILE A 83 18.45 -24.06 5.03
C ILE A 83 19.37 -23.61 3.89
N GLY A 84 18.96 -22.56 3.18
CA GLY A 84 19.74 -21.95 2.11
C GLY A 84 20.98 -21.20 2.64
N GLY A 85 21.48 -20.25 1.84
CA GLY A 85 22.60 -19.40 2.26
C GLY A 85 22.22 -18.41 3.38
N ARG A 86 23.23 -17.88 4.08
CA ARG A 86 23.05 -16.83 5.12
C ARG A 86 24.06 -15.69 4.94
N ALA A 87 23.64 -14.48 5.27
CA ALA A 87 24.50 -13.30 5.35
C ALA A 87 24.15 -12.52 6.63
N SER A 88 25.14 -11.89 7.26
CA SER A 88 24.97 -11.07 8.46
C SER A 88 25.94 -9.88 8.43
N GLY A 89 25.52 -8.76 9.00
CA GLY A 89 26.33 -7.55 9.18
C GLY A 89 25.89 -6.77 10.42
N GLU A 90 26.77 -5.91 10.92
CA GLU A 90 26.51 -4.99 12.04
C GLU A 90 26.62 -3.55 11.49
N PHE A 91 25.71 -2.68 11.92
CA PHE A 91 25.55 -1.31 11.41
C PHE A 91 25.58 -0.31 12.56
#